data_AF-A0A2E7JQD2-F1
#
_entry.id   AF-A0A2E7JQD2-F1
#
_cell.length_a   1.000
_cell.length_b   1.000
_cell.length_c   1.000
_cell.angle_alpha   90.00
_cell.angle_beta   90.00
_cell.angle_gamma   90.00
#
_symmetry.space_group_name_H-M   'P 1'
#
loop_
_entity.id
_entity.type
_entity.pdbx_description
1 polymer ?
#
loop_
_entity_poly.entity_id
_entity_poly.type
_entity_poly.pdbx_seq_one_letter_code
_entity_poly.pdbx_strand_id
1 'polypeptide(L)'
;MRNQIAWCGADGVYNLPAGEGYLMPGTNVGALIGKVDDGPIFAIGARYDFFSDWDGVLHLAMNENPEYNNQAGKVVAQVIVFDKE
;
A
#
# COMPACT_ATOMS: atom_id res chain seq x y z
N MET A 1 7.48 17.41 14.18
CA MET A 1 6.25 16.97 13.48
C MET A 1 5.51 18.19 12.97
N ARG A 2 5.27 18.29 11.66
CA ARG A 2 4.28 19.26 11.18
C ARG A 2 2.91 18.64 11.46
N ASN A 3 2.13 19.28 12.34
CA ASN A 3 0.69 19.03 12.50
C ASN A 3 -0.03 19.52 11.23
N GLN A 4 0.15 18.83 10.12
CA GLN A 4 -0.57 19.10 8.89
C GLN A 4 -1.28 17.82 8.45
N ILE A 5 -2.57 17.96 8.18
CA ILE A 5 -3.35 16.93 7.51
C ILE A 5 -2.83 16.84 6.08
N ALA A 6 -2.25 15.70 5.72
CA ALA A 6 -1.82 15.41 4.36
C ALA A 6 -2.78 14.39 3.75
N TRP A 7 -3.48 14.80 2.69
CA TRP A 7 -4.29 13.90 1.89
C TRP A 7 -3.45 13.38 0.72
N CYS A 8 -3.58 12.09 0.41
CA CYS A 8 -2.92 11.48 -0.72
C CYS A 8 -3.85 10.54 -1.46
N GLY A 9 -3.55 10.31 -2.74
CA GLY A 9 -4.11 9.21 -3.51
C GLY A 9 -3.34 7.92 -3.23
N ALA A 10 -3.55 6.91 -4.07
CA ALA A 10 -2.93 5.59 -3.88
C ALA A 10 -1.39 5.59 -4.00
N ASP A 11 -0.76 6.62 -4.58
CA ASP A 11 0.70 6.75 -4.64
C ASP A 11 1.34 7.29 -3.34
N GLY A 12 0.52 7.60 -2.33
CA GLY A 12 0.97 8.16 -1.06
C GLY A 12 1.34 9.63 -1.14
N VAL A 13 1.84 10.16 -0.03
CA VAL A 13 2.27 11.56 0.07
C VAL A 13 3.55 11.75 -0.75
N TYR A 14 3.50 12.65 -1.74
CA TYR A 14 4.62 12.91 -2.63
C TYR A 14 5.88 13.30 -1.85
N ASN A 15 6.99 12.63 -2.19
CA ASN A 15 8.32 12.87 -1.62
C ASN A 15 8.37 12.71 -0.09
N LEU A 16 7.59 11.76 0.44
CA LEU A 16 7.60 11.37 1.85
C LEU A 16 7.81 9.85 1.97
N PRO A 17 9.04 9.35 1.74
CA PRO A 17 9.35 7.93 1.90
C PRO A 17 9.15 7.51 3.36
N ALA A 18 8.51 6.36 3.55
CA ALA A 18 8.28 5.77 4.85
C ALA A 18 9.60 5.31 5.49
N GLY A 19 9.74 5.56 6.79
CA GLY A 19 10.88 5.10 7.57
C GLY A 19 10.70 3.69 8.13
N GLU A 20 11.67 3.26 8.91
CA GLU A 20 11.59 2.02 9.70
C GLU A 20 10.34 2.02 10.60
N GLY A 21 9.65 0.87 10.66
CA GLY A 21 8.41 0.67 11.44
C GLY A 21 7.11 0.85 10.66
N TYR A 22 7.17 1.35 9.43
CA TYR A 22 6.03 1.29 8.50
C TYR A 22 5.93 -0.10 7.86
N LEU A 23 4.76 -0.45 7.33
CA LEU A 23 4.55 -1.74 6.67
C LEU A 23 5.50 -1.97 5.48
N MET A 24 5.86 -0.92 4.73
CA MET A 24 6.80 -0.98 3.61
C MET A 24 7.76 0.23 3.65
N PRO A 25 8.88 0.14 4.38
CA PRO A 25 9.90 1.19 4.43
C PRO A 25 10.45 1.49 3.02
N GLY A 26 10.76 2.77 2.77
CA GLY A 26 11.24 3.27 1.47
C GLY A 26 10.14 3.62 0.46
N THR A 27 8.95 3.02 0.54
CA THR A 27 7.76 3.43 -0.23
C THR A 27 7.10 4.63 0.44
N ASN A 28 6.41 5.51 -0.30
CA ASN A 28 5.77 6.69 0.29
C ASN A 28 4.78 6.33 1.42
N VAL A 29 4.73 7.17 2.44
CA VAL A 29 3.71 7.13 3.50
C VAL A 29 2.33 7.26 2.87
N GLY A 30 1.41 6.36 3.23
CA GLY A 30 0.05 6.31 2.70
C GLY A 30 -0.07 5.74 1.29
N ALA A 31 0.99 5.17 0.69
CA ALA A 31 0.85 4.47 -0.58
C ALA A 31 0.05 3.17 -0.42
N LEU A 32 -0.75 2.81 -1.43
CA LEU A 32 -1.42 1.51 -1.49
C LEU A 32 -0.39 0.40 -1.69
N ILE A 33 -0.41 -0.60 -0.81
CA ILE A 33 0.45 -1.77 -0.82
C ILE A 33 -0.38 -3.04 -0.82
N GLY A 34 0.22 -4.12 -1.31
CA GLY A 34 -0.38 -5.45 -1.41
C GLY A 34 0.48 -6.52 -0.75
N LYS A 35 -0.17 -7.61 -0.35
CA LYS A 35 0.47 -8.86 0.05
C LYS A 35 -0.44 -10.03 -0.33
N VAL A 36 0.10 -11.11 -0.88
CA VAL A 36 -0.65 -12.35 -1.14
C VAL A 36 -0.26 -13.37 -0.06
N ASP A 37 -1.20 -13.73 0.82
CA ASP A 37 -0.98 -14.58 2.02
C ASP A 37 0.37 -14.31 2.72
N ASP A 38 1.31 -15.26 2.65
CA ASP A 38 2.63 -15.20 3.28
C ASP A 38 3.75 -14.66 2.37
N GLY A 39 3.40 -14.18 1.18
CA GLY A 39 4.31 -13.53 0.24
C GLY A 39 4.86 -12.19 0.73
N PRO A 40 5.81 -11.58 0.00
CA PRO A 40 6.35 -10.28 0.33
C PRO A 40 5.31 -9.18 0.14
N ILE A 41 5.49 -8.07 0.86
CA ILE A 41 4.74 -6.84 0.62
C ILE A 41 5.27 -6.17 -0.65
N PHE A 42 4.38 -5.67 -1.50
CA PHE A 42 4.72 -4.94 -2.72
C PHE A 42 3.94 -3.63 -2.84
N ALA A 43 4.54 -2.66 -3.52
CA ALA A 43 3.92 -1.37 -3.80
C ALA A 43 2.95 -1.49 -4.99
N ILE A 44 1.73 -1.00 -4.82
CA ILE A 44 0.70 -1.00 -5.88
C ILE A 44 0.58 0.41 -6.48
N GLY A 45 0.50 1.44 -5.64
CA GLY A 45 0.26 2.80 -6.13
C GLY A 45 -1.09 2.95 -6.82
N ALA A 46 -1.19 3.88 -7.78
CA ALA A 46 -2.39 4.10 -8.57
C ALA A 46 -2.74 2.94 -9.54
N ARG A 47 -1.75 2.16 -9.96
CA ARG A 47 -1.91 0.99 -10.84
C ARG A 47 -0.69 0.09 -10.80
N TYR A 48 -0.92 -1.22 -10.74
CA TYR A 48 0.13 -2.23 -10.84
C TYR A 48 -0.41 -3.51 -11.48
N ASP A 49 0.33 -4.03 -12.46
CA ASP A 49 0.03 -5.27 -13.17
C ASP A 49 1.20 -6.23 -12.89
N PHE A 50 0.92 -7.45 -12.40
CA PHE A 50 1.95 -8.45 -12.10
C PHE A 50 1.45 -9.88 -12.26
N PHE A 51 2.40 -10.81 -12.43
CA PHE A 51 2.16 -12.24 -12.26
C PHE A 51 2.49 -12.62 -10.83
N SER A 52 1.55 -13.21 -10.11
CA SER A 52 1.80 -13.65 -8.73
C SER A 52 2.58 -14.95 -8.72
N ASP A 53 3.71 -14.96 -8.03
CA ASP A 53 4.46 -16.18 -7.67
C ASP A 53 3.88 -16.87 -6.43
N TRP A 54 2.84 -16.29 -5.83
CA TRP A 54 2.17 -16.78 -4.62
C TRP A 54 0.69 -17.02 -4.86
N ASP A 55 0.16 -18.08 -4.26
CA ASP A 55 -1.26 -18.40 -4.19
C ASP A 55 -1.85 -17.89 -2.88
N GLY A 56 -3.08 -17.40 -2.89
CA GLY A 56 -3.74 -16.97 -1.65
C GLY A 56 -4.65 -15.75 -1.74
N VAL A 57 -4.97 -15.20 -0.57
CA VAL A 57 -5.76 -13.98 -0.42
C VAL A 57 -4.88 -12.75 -0.70
N LEU A 58 -5.32 -11.88 -1.61
CA LEU A 58 -4.75 -10.55 -1.77
C LEU A 58 -5.25 -9.63 -0.65
N HIS A 59 -4.34 -9.26 0.26
CA HIS A 59 -4.53 -8.23 1.25
C HIS A 59 -4.10 -6.87 0.69
N LEU A 60 -4.92 -5.84 0.93
CA LEU A 60 -4.62 -4.45 0.58
C LEU A 60 -4.56 -3.60 1.85
N ALA A 61 -3.55 -2.73 1.94
CA ALA A 61 -3.40 -1.79 3.04
C ALA A 61 -2.79 -0.48 2.56
N MET A 62 -2.96 0.58 3.36
CA MET A 62 -2.20 1.82 3.18
C MET A 62 -0.86 1.67 3.93
N ASN A 63 0.24 2.10 3.32
CA ASN A 63 1.57 2.01 3.90
C ASN A 63 1.71 2.95 5.10
N GLU A 64 1.63 2.39 6.30
CA GLU A 64 1.55 3.13 7.55
C GLU A 64 2.28 2.39 8.68
N ASN A 65 2.60 3.11 9.75
CA ASN A 65 3.08 2.53 11.00
C ASN A 65 1.90 1.97 11.83
N PRO A 66 1.90 0.67 12.17
CA PRO A 66 0.82 0.03 12.94
C PRO A 66 0.57 0.64 14.34
N GLU A 67 1.54 1.35 14.90
CA GLU A 67 1.42 2.02 16.20
C GLU A 67 0.63 3.34 16.13
N TYR A 68 0.31 3.82 14.93
CA TYR A 68 -0.45 5.05 14.71
C TYR A 68 -1.91 4.74 14.34
N ASN A 69 -2.83 5.62 14.77
CA ASN A 69 -4.27 5.43 14.58
C ASN A 69 -5.03 6.73 14.23
N ASN A 70 -4.34 7.70 13.64
CA ASN A 70 -4.86 9.04 13.32
C ASN A 70 -5.14 9.23 11.81
N GLN A 71 -5.22 8.14 11.05
CA GLN A 71 -5.50 8.14 9.62
C GLN A 71 -7.01 8.26 9.35
N ALA A 72 -7.36 8.84 8.21
CA ALA A 72 -8.74 9.00 7.77
C ALA A 72 -8.85 8.93 6.25
N GLY A 73 -10.05 8.62 5.75
CA GLY A 73 -10.34 8.51 4.32
C GLY A 73 -10.29 7.07 3.81
N LYS A 74 -10.41 6.91 2.49
CA LYS A 74 -10.33 5.62 1.79
C LYS A 74 -9.85 5.82 0.37
N VAL A 75 -9.22 4.79 -0.19
CA VAL A 75 -9.04 4.63 -1.63
C VAL A 75 -10.02 3.58 -2.14
N VAL A 76 -10.46 3.72 -3.39
CA VAL A 76 -11.28 2.72 -4.07
C VAL A 76 -10.37 1.94 -5.00
N ALA A 77 -10.32 0.62 -4.84
CA ALA A 77 -9.53 -0.27 -5.67
C ALA A 77 -10.44 -1.15 -6.53
N GLN A 78 -10.01 -1.42 -7.76
CA GLN A 78 -10.58 -2.43 -8.64
C GLN A 78 -9.52 -3.49 -8.90
N VAL A 79 -9.86 -4.76 -8.67
CA VAL A 79 -8.98 -5.90 -8.92
C VAL A 79 -9.52 -6.68 -10.11
N ILE A 80 -8.66 -6.93 -11.08
CA ILE A 80 -8.97 -7.76 -12.26
C ILE A 80 -8.02 -8.96 -12.20
N VAL A 81 -8.60 -10.15 -12.14
CA VAL A 81 -7.86 -11.42 -12.12
C VAL A 81 -8.00 -12.04 -13.51
N PHE A 82 -6.87 -12.44 -14.09
CA PHE A 82 -6.82 -13.15 -15.35
C PHE A 82 -6.48 -14.62 -15.08
N ASP A 83 -7.23 -15.53 -15.68
CA ASP A 83 -6.90 -16.95 -15.63
C ASP A 83 -5.62 -17.23 -16.44
N LYS A 84 -4.84 -18.21 -16.00
CA LYS A 84 -3.79 -18.79 -16.85
C LYS A 84 -4.46 -19.53 -18.01
N GLU A 85 -4.04 -19.24 -19.23
CA GLU A 85 -4.33 -20.09 -20.40
C GLU A 85 -3.77 -21.51 -20.21
#